data_AF-A0A7W5LGY3-F1
#
_entry.id   AF-A0A7W5LGY3-F1
#
_cell.length_a   1.000
_cell.length_b   1.000
_cell.length_c   1.000
_cell.angle_alpha   90.00
_cell.angle_beta   90.00
_cell.angle_gamma   90.00
#
_symmetry.space_group_name_H-M   'P 1'
#
loop_
_entity.id
_entity.type
_entity.pdbx_description
1 polymer ?
#
loop_
_entity_poly.entity_id
_entity_poly.type
_entity_poly.pdbx_seq_one_letter_code
_entity_poly.pdbx_strand_id
1 'polypeptide(L)'
;MAANKTDANDADGLAHLAEVGFFREVRVKGFDSMLSRTLVAARTKLMRTTVDVANQIRGVMKTFGLIVPCSMGGKFEVHVRSLLADNVGLSQIILPLLEAWRNLRLQATRLGRQLLAEARRNQQCQLLMSIPGIGAITATAYITAVEDPANFKRSRSVGAWLGLTTRRYESGEVD
;
A
#
# COMPACT_ATOMS: atom_id res chain seq x y z
N MET A 1 -18.42 31.90 2.15
CA MET A 1 -17.29 31.08 2.64
C MET A 1 -16.19 32.02 3.10
N ALA A 2 -15.76 31.89 4.36
CA ALA A 2 -14.70 32.71 4.92
C ALA A 2 -13.35 32.42 4.23
N ALA A 3 -12.52 33.45 4.04
CA ALA A 3 -11.29 33.37 3.24
C ALA A 3 -10.15 32.57 3.88
N ASN A 4 -10.20 32.32 5.19
CA ASN A 4 -9.14 31.64 5.93
C ASN A 4 -9.59 30.25 6.37
N LYS A 5 -8.74 29.25 6.12
CA LYS A 5 -8.93 27.87 6.57
C LYS A 5 -8.75 27.78 8.09
N THR A 6 -9.81 27.41 8.79
CA THR A 6 -9.82 27.10 10.23
C THR A 6 -10.81 25.96 10.47
N ASP A 7 -10.61 25.15 11.51
CA ASP A 7 -11.53 24.04 11.83
C ASP A 7 -12.98 24.53 12.01
N ALA A 8 -13.17 25.72 12.59
CA ALA A 8 -14.48 26.34 12.76
C ALA A 8 -15.13 26.73 11.43
N ASN A 9 -14.37 27.32 10.51
CA ASN A 9 -14.88 27.71 9.19
C ASN A 9 -15.14 26.48 8.30
N ASP A 10 -14.30 25.43 8.42
CA ASP A 10 -14.48 24.17 7.70
C ASP A 10 -15.75 23.44 8.21
N ALA A 11 -15.97 23.41 9.53
CA ALA A 11 -17.18 22.84 10.13
C ALA A 11 -18.46 23.59 9.70
N ASP A 12 -18.45 24.93 9.73
CA ASP A 12 -19.57 25.77 9.28
C ASP A 12 -19.84 25.59 7.77
N GLY A 13 -18.78 25.52 6.97
CA GLY A 13 -18.88 25.23 5.54
C GLY A 13 -19.50 23.85 5.26
N LEU A 14 -19.07 22.81 5.96
CA LEU A 14 -19.66 21.47 5.85
C LEU A 14 -21.12 21.44 6.32
N ALA A 15 -21.44 22.14 7.40
CA ALA A 15 -22.81 22.25 7.91
C ALA A 15 -23.74 22.93 6.89
N HIS A 16 -23.29 24.04 6.28
CA HIS A 16 -24.05 24.71 5.23
C HIS A 16 -24.24 23.83 3.99
N LEU A 17 -23.20 23.13 3.54
CA LEU A 17 -23.30 22.17 2.44
C LEU A 17 -24.31 21.05 2.72
N ALA A 18 -24.36 20.57 3.96
CA ALA A 18 -25.35 19.57 4.39
C ALA A 18 -26.77 20.16 4.41
N GLU A 19 -26.94 21.38 4.92
CA GLU A 19 -28.21 22.10 5.00
C GLU A 19 -28.83 22.34 3.62
N VAL A 20 -28.03 22.81 2.65
CA VAL A 20 -28.50 23.09 1.29
C VAL A 20 -28.58 21.84 0.40
N GLY A 21 -28.27 20.65 0.95
CA GLY A 21 -28.26 19.39 0.20
C GLY A 21 -27.20 19.34 -0.91
N PHE A 22 -26.18 20.20 -0.86
CA PHE A 22 -25.11 20.24 -1.85
C PHE A 22 -24.02 19.23 -1.50
N PHE A 23 -24.41 17.96 -1.41
CA PHE A 23 -23.51 16.84 -1.23
C PHE A 23 -24.01 15.64 -2.03
N ARG A 24 -23.14 14.65 -2.18
CA ARG A 24 -23.51 13.35 -2.74
C ARG A 24 -23.37 12.31 -1.65
N GLU A 25 -24.46 11.62 -1.35
CA GLU A 25 -24.41 10.48 -0.43
C GLU A 25 -23.39 9.45 -0.91
N VAL A 26 -22.55 9.02 0.02
CA VAL A 26 -21.58 7.95 -0.22
C VAL A 26 -21.95 6.79 0.69
N ARG A 27 -22.04 5.60 0.10
CA ARG A 27 -22.22 4.37 0.86
C ARG A 27 -21.09 4.20 1.88
N VAL A 28 -21.48 3.90 3.12
CA VAL A 28 -20.54 3.41 4.13
C VAL A 28 -20.15 1.98 3.80
N LYS A 29 -18.84 1.71 3.78
CA LYS A 29 -18.31 0.38 3.49
C LYS A 29 -18.74 -0.64 4.54
N GLY A 30 -18.98 -1.87 4.09
CA GLY A 30 -19.23 -2.98 5.00
C GLY A 30 -18.01 -3.27 5.89
N PHE A 31 -18.26 -3.72 7.12
CA PHE A 31 -17.17 -4.02 8.07
C PHE A 31 -16.17 -5.04 7.53
N ASP A 32 -16.66 -6.13 6.92
CA ASP A 32 -15.80 -7.19 6.35
C ASP A 32 -14.90 -6.67 5.23
N SER A 33 -15.41 -5.76 4.40
CA SER A 33 -14.66 -5.11 3.34
C SER A 33 -13.62 -4.14 3.89
N MET A 34 -13.96 -3.40 4.95
CA MET A 34 -12.98 -2.56 5.66
C MET A 34 -11.87 -3.41 6.27
N LEU A 35 -12.19 -4.55 6.87
CA LEU A 35 -11.21 -5.49 7.43
C LEU A 35 -10.29 -6.06 6.36
N SER A 36 -10.86 -6.56 5.27
CA SER A 36 -10.10 -7.09 4.12
C SER A 36 -9.20 -6.03 3.47
N ARG A 37 -9.69 -4.79 3.34
CA ARG A 37 -8.91 -3.67 2.83
C ARG A 37 -7.78 -3.28 3.78
N THR A 38 -8.02 -3.35 5.08
CA THR A 38 -7.01 -3.12 6.12
C THR A 38 -5.90 -4.16 6.04
N LEU A 39 -6.24 -5.43 5.80
CA LEU A 39 -5.26 -6.49 5.59
C LEU A 39 -4.38 -6.22 4.35
N VAL A 40 -5.00 -5.83 3.22
CA VAL A 40 -4.27 -5.41 2.00
C VAL A 40 -3.32 -4.25 2.30
N ALA A 41 -3.80 -3.21 2.99
CA ALA A 41 -3.03 -2.02 3.31
C ALA A 41 -1.86 -2.33 4.25
N ALA A 42 -2.10 -3.10 5.31
CA ALA A 42 -1.09 -3.50 6.28
C ALA A 42 0.04 -4.32 5.62
N ARG A 43 -0.32 -5.32 4.80
CA ARG A 43 0.67 -6.09 4.03
C ARG A 43 1.49 -5.19 3.11
N THR A 44 0.83 -4.27 2.40
CA THR A 44 1.48 -3.35 1.46
C THR A 44 2.45 -2.41 2.19
N LYS A 45 2.05 -1.89 3.35
CA LYS A 45 2.91 -1.07 4.21
C LYS A 45 4.16 -1.84 4.64
N LEU A 46 4.01 -3.05 5.17
CA LEU A 46 5.15 -3.88 5.59
C LEU A 46 6.09 -4.20 4.42
N MET A 47 5.57 -4.48 3.23
CA MET A 47 6.39 -4.73 2.05
C MET A 47 7.18 -3.48 1.62
N ARG A 48 6.54 -2.31 1.60
CA ARG A 48 7.23 -1.04 1.30
C ARG A 48 8.34 -0.77 2.31
N THR A 49 8.04 -0.86 3.60
CA THR A 49 9.03 -0.66 4.66
C THR A 49 10.17 -1.69 4.58
N THR A 50 9.91 -2.93 4.17
CA THR A 50 10.97 -3.92 3.90
C THR A 50 11.91 -3.45 2.80
N VAL A 51 11.39 -2.87 1.72
CA VAL A 51 12.21 -2.31 0.63
C VAL A 51 13.00 -1.09 1.11
N ASP A 52 12.35 -0.20 1.88
CA ASP A 52 12.98 1.01 2.41
C ASP A 52 14.17 0.66 3.31
N VAL A 53 14.00 -0.28 4.25
CA VAL A 53 15.09 -0.73 5.13
C VAL A 53 16.21 -1.41 4.32
N ALA A 54 15.87 -2.21 3.31
CA ALA A 54 16.89 -2.82 2.45
C ALA A 54 17.70 -1.75 1.69
N ASN A 55 17.05 -0.72 1.18
CA ASN A 55 17.70 0.38 0.49
C ASN A 55 18.54 1.24 1.45
N GLN A 56 18.09 1.45 2.68
CA GLN A 56 18.87 2.12 3.72
C GLN A 56 20.14 1.33 4.04
N ILE A 57 20.04 0.02 4.25
CA ILE A 57 21.21 -0.87 4.48
C ILE A 57 22.19 -0.75 3.32
N ARG A 58 21.72 -0.86 2.07
CA ARG A 58 22.58 -0.68 0.88
C ARG A 58 23.24 0.69 0.84
N GLY A 59 22.49 1.74 1.14
CA GLY A 59 22.97 3.12 1.14
C GLY A 59 24.10 3.33 2.14
N VAL A 60 23.90 2.88 3.39
CA VAL A 60 24.93 3.00 4.44
C VAL A 60 26.15 2.15 4.12
N MET A 61 25.98 0.88 3.74
CA MET A 61 27.11 -0.01 3.40
C MET A 61 27.94 0.54 2.24
N LYS A 62 27.30 1.17 1.23
CA LYS A 62 27.99 1.81 0.10
C LYS A 62 28.94 2.92 0.54
N THR A 63 28.63 3.68 1.59
CA THR A 63 29.51 4.72 2.15
C THR A 63 30.84 4.15 2.68
N PHE A 64 30.84 2.89 3.12
CA PHE A 64 32.02 2.17 3.60
C PHE A 64 32.68 1.31 2.50
N GLY A 65 32.32 1.52 1.22
CA GLY A 65 32.87 0.74 0.10
C GLY A 65 32.30 -0.68 -0.04
N LEU A 66 31.31 -1.06 0.78
CA LEU A 66 30.69 -2.38 0.75
C LEU A 66 29.47 -2.39 -0.17
N ILE A 67 29.67 -2.82 -1.42
CA ILE A 67 28.59 -2.84 -2.43
C ILE A 67 27.83 -4.16 -2.34
N VAL A 68 26.60 -4.11 -1.82
CA VAL A 68 25.72 -5.28 -1.76
C VAL A 68 25.17 -5.61 -3.16
N PRO A 69 25.39 -6.83 -3.69
CA PRO A 69 24.87 -7.22 -5.00
C PRO A 69 23.33 -7.14 -5.08
N CYS A 70 22.82 -6.89 -6.29
CA CYS A 70 21.39 -6.95 -6.56
C CYS A 70 20.87 -8.35 -6.21
N SER A 71 20.08 -8.43 -5.14
CA SER A 71 19.64 -9.69 -4.56
C SER A 71 18.33 -9.50 -3.80
N MET A 72 17.54 -10.56 -3.77
CA MET A 72 16.22 -10.60 -3.15
C MET A 72 16.16 -11.69 -2.09
N GLY A 73 15.40 -11.45 -1.02
CA GLY A 73 15.17 -12.44 0.03
C GLY A 73 16.44 -12.91 0.71
N GLY A 74 16.53 -14.19 1.04
CA GLY A 74 17.63 -14.73 1.85
C GLY A 74 19.02 -14.43 1.29
N LYS A 75 19.16 -14.32 -0.04
CA LYS A 75 20.45 -13.93 -0.68
C LYS A 75 20.92 -12.54 -0.24
N PHE A 76 19.99 -11.60 -0.04
CA PHE A 76 20.33 -10.26 0.44
C PHE A 76 20.95 -10.33 1.85
N GLU A 77 20.34 -11.09 2.75
CA GLU A 77 20.87 -11.28 4.11
C GLU A 77 22.27 -11.89 4.12
N VAL A 78 22.47 -12.93 3.30
CA VAL A 78 23.78 -13.59 3.17
C VAL A 78 24.84 -12.60 2.67
N HIS A 79 24.55 -11.83 1.63
CA HIS A 79 25.49 -10.83 1.11
C HIS A 79 25.83 -9.75 2.14
N VAL A 80 24.82 -9.23 2.86
CA VAL A 80 25.04 -8.22 3.91
C VAL A 80 25.97 -8.77 4.99
N ARG A 81 25.68 -9.96 5.51
CA ARG A 81 26.51 -10.60 6.54
C ARG A 81 27.93 -10.89 6.06
N SER A 82 28.07 -11.38 4.82
CA SER A 82 29.38 -11.69 4.24
C SER A 82 30.27 -10.46 4.09
N LEU A 83 29.72 -9.33 3.65
CA LEU A 83 30.48 -8.08 3.48
C LEU A 83 30.86 -7.44 4.83
N LEU A 84 30.13 -7.77 5.89
CA LEU A 84 30.35 -7.26 7.23
C LEU A 84 31.36 -8.09 8.05
N ALA A 85 31.77 -9.27 7.56
CA ALA A 85 32.57 -10.24 8.31
C ALA A 85 33.82 -9.63 8.98
N ASP A 86 34.52 -8.75 8.26
CA ASP A 86 35.76 -8.12 8.72
C ASP A 86 35.54 -6.70 9.29
N ASN A 87 34.29 -6.23 9.38
CA ASN A 87 33.93 -4.87 9.80
C ASN A 87 33.10 -4.89 11.10
N VAL A 88 33.75 -5.13 12.24
CA VAL A 88 33.08 -5.30 13.54
C VAL A 88 32.23 -4.08 13.94
N GLY A 89 32.76 -2.86 13.79
CA GLY A 89 32.04 -1.63 14.16
C GLY A 89 30.78 -1.42 13.31
N LEU A 90 30.89 -1.61 11.99
CA LEU A 90 29.73 -1.48 11.10
C LEU A 90 28.73 -2.61 11.30
N SER A 91 29.19 -3.82 11.63
CA SER A 91 28.34 -4.97 11.93
C SER A 91 27.37 -4.69 13.07
N GLN A 92 27.85 -4.08 14.16
CA GLN A 92 27.03 -3.74 15.32
C GLN A 92 25.89 -2.76 14.97
N ILE A 93 26.06 -1.93 13.94
CA ILE A 93 25.08 -0.95 13.48
C ILE A 93 24.11 -1.56 12.46
N ILE A 94 24.61 -2.35 11.50
CA ILE A 94 23.81 -2.86 10.38
C ILE A 94 23.02 -4.12 10.74
N LEU A 95 23.55 -5.00 11.59
CA LEU A 95 22.88 -6.26 11.93
C LEU A 95 21.49 -6.07 12.58
N PRO A 96 21.25 -5.09 13.49
CA PRO A 96 19.91 -4.79 13.98
C PRO A 96 18.93 -4.34 12.88
N LEU A 97 19.39 -3.53 11.91
CA LEU A 97 18.56 -3.14 10.77
C LEU A 97 18.21 -4.35 9.89
N LEU A 98 19.17 -5.25 9.69
CA LEU A 98 18.98 -6.48 8.93
C LEU A 98 17.98 -7.42 9.62
N GLU A 99 18.01 -7.49 10.95
CA GLU A 99 17.02 -8.25 11.72
C GLU A 99 15.61 -7.64 11.62
N ALA A 100 15.48 -6.31 11.74
CA ALA A 100 14.22 -5.61 11.51
C ALA A 100 13.68 -5.89 10.10
N TRP A 101 14.54 -5.80 9.08
CA TRP A 101 14.21 -6.14 7.70
C TRP A 101 13.67 -7.58 7.57
N ARG A 102 14.33 -8.55 8.22
CA ARG A 102 13.91 -9.96 8.20
C ARG A 102 12.52 -10.14 8.83
N ASN A 103 12.29 -9.50 9.97
CA ASN A 103 11.01 -9.55 10.67
C ASN A 103 9.87 -8.90 9.87
N LEU A 104 10.10 -7.73 9.27
CA LEU A 104 9.13 -7.08 8.37
C LEU A 104 8.74 -7.99 7.21
N ARG A 105 9.71 -8.65 6.57
CA ARG A 105 9.49 -9.59 5.48
C ARG A 105 8.68 -10.82 5.94
N LEU A 106 8.96 -11.34 7.12
CA LEU A 106 8.21 -12.45 7.72
C LEU A 106 6.74 -12.07 7.93
N GLN A 107 6.48 -10.91 8.54
CA GLN A 107 5.11 -10.44 8.79
C GLN A 107 4.37 -10.12 7.48
N ALA A 108 5.03 -9.49 6.51
CA ALA A 108 4.45 -9.26 5.18
C ALA A 108 4.06 -10.59 4.49
N THR A 109 4.88 -11.63 4.66
CA THR A 109 4.57 -12.97 4.15
C THR A 109 3.38 -13.59 4.88
N ARG A 110 3.30 -13.45 6.21
CA ARG A 110 2.18 -13.93 7.02
C ARG A 110 0.85 -13.31 6.58
N LEU A 111 0.79 -11.98 6.47
CA LEU A 111 -0.41 -11.28 5.99
C LEU A 111 -0.72 -11.66 4.53
N GLY A 112 0.31 -11.86 3.70
CA GLY A 112 0.14 -12.35 2.33
C GLY A 112 -0.53 -13.73 2.25
N ARG A 113 -0.20 -14.66 3.16
CA ARG A 113 -0.85 -15.97 3.23
C ARG A 113 -2.30 -15.88 3.69
N GLN A 114 -2.59 -15.02 4.66
CA GLN A 114 -3.97 -14.75 5.11
C GLN A 114 -4.83 -14.23 3.97
N LEU A 115 -4.32 -13.23 3.24
CA LEU A 115 -5.00 -12.64 2.08
C LEU A 115 -5.24 -13.69 0.98
N LEU A 116 -4.26 -14.55 0.68
CA LEU A 116 -4.42 -15.62 -0.28
C LEU A 116 -5.52 -16.63 0.14
N ALA A 117 -5.61 -16.95 1.43
CA ALA A 117 -6.63 -17.84 1.96
C ALA A 117 -8.04 -17.23 1.92
N GLU A 118 -8.16 -15.92 2.17
CA GLU A 118 -9.42 -15.19 1.99
C GLU A 118 -9.83 -15.13 0.52
N ALA A 119 -8.91 -14.77 -0.38
CA ALA A 119 -9.16 -14.71 -1.82
C ALA A 119 -9.59 -16.06 -2.39
N ARG A 120 -9.00 -17.17 -1.95
CA ARG A 120 -9.39 -18.53 -2.38
C ARG A 120 -10.78 -18.94 -1.90
N ARG A 121 -11.35 -18.32 -0.87
CA ARG A 121 -12.71 -18.61 -0.40
C ARG A 121 -13.77 -17.70 -1.03
N ASN A 122 -13.36 -16.65 -1.73
CA ASN A 122 -14.26 -15.69 -2.37
C ASN A 122 -14.35 -15.96 -3.88
N GLN A 123 -15.55 -16.29 -4.37
CA GLN A 123 -15.79 -16.62 -5.78
C GLN A 123 -15.45 -15.46 -6.73
N GLN A 124 -15.74 -14.21 -6.34
CA GLN A 124 -15.39 -13.04 -7.14
C GLN A 124 -13.87 -12.88 -7.23
N CYS A 125 -13.14 -13.12 -6.13
CA CYS A 125 -11.68 -13.07 -6.13
C CYS A 125 -11.10 -14.14 -7.06
N GLN A 126 -11.62 -15.37 -7.00
CA GLN A 126 -11.21 -16.46 -7.88
C GLN A 126 -11.43 -16.11 -9.36
N LEU A 127 -12.58 -15.52 -9.71
CA LEU A 127 -12.87 -15.08 -11.07
C LEU A 127 -11.91 -13.98 -11.53
N LEU A 128 -11.63 -12.97 -10.70
CA LEU A 128 -10.64 -11.95 -11.06
C LEU A 128 -9.24 -12.52 -11.22
N MET A 129 -8.86 -13.48 -10.38
CA MET A 129 -7.55 -14.15 -10.45
C MET A 129 -7.37 -15.07 -11.67
N SER A 130 -8.44 -15.38 -12.42
CA SER A 130 -8.29 -16.08 -13.70
C SER A 130 -7.77 -15.16 -14.82
N ILE A 131 -7.78 -13.85 -14.61
CA ILE A 131 -7.24 -12.87 -15.56
C ILE A 131 -5.71 -12.86 -15.43
N PRO A 132 -4.95 -13.03 -16.55
CA PRO A 132 -3.50 -12.97 -16.51
C PRO A 132 -2.97 -11.69 -15.86
N GLY A 133 -2.06 -11.85 -14.89
CA GLY A 133 -1.48 -10.73 -14.15
C GLY A 133 -2.26 -10.26 -12.92
N ILE A 134 -3.48 -10.78 -12.67
CA ILE A 134 -4.25 -10.44 -11.46
C ILE A 134 -4.03 -11.50 -10.37
N GLY A 135 -3.35 -11.08 -9.30
CA GLY A 135 -3.15 -11.90 -8.11
C GLY A 135 -4.16 -11.62 -7.00
N ALA A 136 -4.09 -12.41 -5.93
CA ALA A 136 -4.99 -12.30 -4.76
C ALA A 136 -5.06 -10.89 -4.17
N ILE A 137 -3.93 -10.18 -4.10
CA ILE A 137 -3.85 -8.81 -3.55
C ILE A 137 -4.69 -7.86 -4.40
N THR A 138 -4.47 -7.87 -5.72
CA THR A 138 -5.18 -7.00 -6.65
C THR A 138 -6.67 -7.33 -6.71
N ALA A 139 -7.01 -8.62 -6.77
CA ALA A 139 -8.40 -9.07 -6.76
C ALA A 139 -9.14 -8.65 -5.49
N THR A 140 -8.56 -8.90 -4.32
CA THR A 140 -9.14 -8.53 -3.01
C THR A 140 -9.26 -7.01 -2.88
N ALA A 141 -8.23 -6.26 -3.27
CA ALA A 141 -8.25 -4.80 -3.25
C ALA A 141 -9.36 -4.23 -4.14
N TYR A 142 -9.58 -4.81 -5.31
CA TYR A 142 -10.62 -4.38 -6.24
C TYR A 142 -12.02 -4.69 -5.70
N ILE A 143 -12.27 -5.93 -5.26
CA ILE A 143 -13.59 -6.33 -4.75
C ILE A 143 -13.98 -5.54 -3.51
N THR A 144 -13.04 -5.33 -2.58
CA THR A 144 -13.27 -4.52 -1.38
C THR A 144 -13.37 -3.02 -1.67
N ALA A 145 -12.90 -2.55 -2.83
CA ALA A 145 -13.09 -1.17 -3.26
C ALA A 145 -14.50 -0.99 -3.84
N VAL A 146 -14.90 -1.87 -4.76
CA VAL A 146 -16.18 -1.80 -5.47
C VAL A 146 -17.34 -2.17 -4.55
N GLU A 147 -17.19 -3.23 -3.74
CA GLU A 147 -18.18 -3.91 -2.88
C GLU A 147 -19.46 -4.35 -3.61
N ASP A 148 -20.21 -3.38 -4.11
CA ASP A 148 -21.44 -3.55 -4.84
C ASP A 148 -21.33 -2.89 -6.23
N PRO A 149 -21.27 -3.70 -7.30
CA PRO A 149 -21.23 -3.21 -8.67
C PRO A 149 -22.43 -2.32 -9.05
N ALA A 150 -23.59 -2.47 -8.39
CA ALA A 150 -24.78 -1.66 -8.69
C ALA A 150 -24.59 -0.18 -8.36
N ASN A 151 -23.57 0.17 -7.56
CA ASN A 151 -23.17 1.56 -7.33
C ASN A 151 -22.69 2.27 -8.62
N PHE A 152 -22.34 1.51 -9.66
CA PHE A 152 -21.83 2.05 -10.92
C PHE A 152 -22.84 1.81 -12.04
N LYS A 153 -23.43 2.89 -12.56
CA LYS A 153 -24.30 2.83 -13.75
C LYS A 153 -23.60 2.26 -14.99
N ARG A 154 -22.27 2.40 -15.07
CA ARG A 154 -21.45 1.94 -16.20
C ARG A 154 -20.12 1.40 -15.66
N SER A 155 -19.66 0.26 -16.16
CA SER A 155 -18.38 -0.35 -15.76
C SER A 155 -17.18 0.59 -15.95
N ARG A 156 -17.15 1.35 -17.05
CA ARG A 156 -16.10 2.36 -17.33
C ARG A 156 -15.96 3.45 -16.26
N SER A 157 -16.99 3.68 -15.44
CA SER A 157 -16.93 4.67 -14.37
C SER A 157 -16.06 4.22 -13.19
N VAL A 158 -15.82 2.91 -13.04
CA VAL A 158 -15.00 2.36 -11.94
C VAL A 158 -13.55 2.84 -12.04
N GLY A 159 -12.98 2.91 -13.25
CA GLY A 159 -11.61 3.38 -13.43
C GLY A 159 -11.42 4.81 -12.93
N ALA A 160 -12.29 5.73 -13.36
CA ALA A 160 -12.26 7.11 -12.89
C ALA A 160 -12.45 7.22 -11.37
N TRP A 161 -13.36 6.43 -10.81
CA TRP A 161 -13.59 6.39 -9.36
C TRP A 161 -12.38 5.87 -8.56
N LEU A 162 -11.61 4.93 -9.12
CA LEU A 162 -10.35 4.46 -8.55
C LEU A 162 -9.18 5.44 -8.76
N GLY A 163 -9.41 6.60 -9.39
CA GLY A 163 -8.37 7.57 -9.73
C GLY A 163 -7.52 7.17 -10.94
N LEU A 164 -7.98 6.23 -11.76
CA LEU A 164 -7.34 5.82 -13.02
C LEU A 164 -7.79 6.73 -14.17
N THR A 165 -7.67 8.04 -13.98
CA THR A 165 -7.91 9.05 -15.01
C THR A 165 -6.59 9.46 -15.66
N THR A 166 -6.64 9.84 -16.93
CA THR A 166 -5.47 10.43 -17.60
C THR A 166 -5.00 11.67 -16.85
N ARG A 167 -3.69 11.83 -16.66
CA ARG A 167 -3.13 13.07 -16.11
C ARG A 167 -3.58 14.25 -16.97
N ARG A 168 -4.16 15.27 -16.36
CA ARG A 168 -4.56 16.51 -17.02
C ARG A 168 -3.48 17.55 -16.71
N TYR A 169 -2.78 18.02 -17.74
CA TYR A 169 -1.90 19.17 -17.60
C TYR A 169 -2.77 20.42 -17.74
N GLU A 170 -3.15 21.03 -16.63
CA GLU A 170 -3.72 22.38 -16.62
C GLU A 170 -2.56 23.37 -16.50
N SER A 171 -2.57 24.40 -17.35
CA SER A 171 -1.54 25.44 -17.38
C SER A 171 -1.66 26.33 -16.14
N GLY A 172 -1.09 25.90 -15.02
CA GLY A 172 -1.13 26.70 -13.79
C GLY A 172 -0.53 26.01 -12.57
N GLU A 173 -1.09 24.89 -12.12
CA GLU A 173 -0.62 24.17 -10.93
C GLU A 173 -0.86 22.68 -11.13
N VAL A 174 0.09 21.85 -10.71
CA VAL A 174 0.05 20.39 -10.88
C VAL A 174 -0.67 19.78 -9.68
N ASP A 175 -1.82 19.15 -9.91
CA ASP A 175 -2.40 18.11 -9.04
C ASP A 175 -2.08 16.70 -9.58
#